data_AF-K0JIR4-F1
#
_entry.id   AF-K0JIR4-F1
#
_cell.length_a   1.000
_cell.length_b   1.000
_cell.length_c   1.000
_cell.angle_alpha   90.00
_cell.angle_beta   90.00
_cell.angle_gamma   90.00
#
_symmetry.space_group_name_H-M   'P 1'
#
loop_
_entity.id
_entity.type
_entity.pdbx_description
1 polymer ?
#
loop_
_entity_poly.entity_id
_entity_poly.type
_entity_poly.pdbx_seq_one_letter_code
_entity_poly.pdbx_strand_id
1 'polypeptide(L)'
;MSFRYLYDEKTPNSTIDFVKRMLDYFPFRIHSIQTDNGTEFTYRKHLFDTVHPLDIFCKKNYIKRVYSPVASPWYNGIVESTHKLDQKEFYDFCTQELTLEKANLKLRKYNNFFNHKRIHSALNYDTPMLYFKKLRNS
;
A
#
# COMPACT_ATOMS: atom_id res chain seq x y z
N MET A 1 -9.94 2.33 -0.08
CA MET A 1 -9.07 3.02 -1.06
C MET A 1 -7.77 2.25 -1.18
N SER A 2 -7.01 2.43 -2.26
CA SER A 2 -5.72 1.75 -2.47
C SER A 2 -4.69 2.70 -3.10
N PHE A 3 -3.41 2.47 -2.84
CA PHE A 3 -2.31 3.26 -3.41
C PHE A 3 -1.19 2.32 -3.83
N ARG A 4 -0.65 2.55 -5.02
CA ARG A 4 0.40 1.73 -5.64
C ARG A 4 1.48 2.61 -6.20
N TYR A 5 2.73 2.20 -6.02
CA TYR A 5 3.90 2.85 -6.57
C TYR A 5 4.98 1.80 -6.77
N LEU A 6 5.65 1.81 -7.92
CA LEU A 6 6.68 0.85 -8.29
C LEU A 6 8.07 1.39 -7.94
N TYR A 7 8.92 0.47 -7.49
CA TYR A 7 10.33 0.66 -7.18
C TYR A 7 11.14 -0.42 -7.89
N ASP A 8 12.38 -0.08 -8.28
CA ASP A 8 13.30 -1.05 -8.88
C ASP A 8 13.75 -2.11 -7.86
N GLU A 9 13.87 -1.72 -6.59
CA GLU A 9 14.39 -2.58 -5.53
C GLU A 9 13.50 -2.56 -4.27
N LYS A 10 13.44 -3.74 -3.63
CA LYS A 10 12.81 -3.94 -2.33
C LYS A 10 13.81 -3.65 -1.22
N THR A 11 13.94 -2.39 -0.84
CA THR A 11 14.83 -1.94 0.25
C THR A 11 14.05 -1.22 1.34
N PRO A 12 14.58 -1.13 2.58
CA PRO A 12 14.01 -0.30 3.63
C PRO A 12 13.84 1.17 3.20
N ASN A 13 14.72 1.70 2.34
CA ASN A 13 14.63 3.05 1.82
C ASN A 13 13.42 3.21 0.88
N SER A 14 13.23 2.27 -0.05
CA SER A 14 12.04 2.22 -0.92
C SER A 14 10.75 2.15 -0.09
N THR A 15 10.75 1.34 0.98
CA THR A 15 9.62 1.24 1.92
C THR A 15 9.31 2.59 2.59
N ILE A 16 10.33 3.31 3.08
CA ILE A 16 10.14 4.63 3.71
C ILE A 16 9.58 5.65 2.72
N ASP A 17 10.14 5.70 1.51
CA ASP A 17 9.65 6.59 0.46
C ASP A 17 8.20 6.26 0.08
N PHE A 18 7.86 4.98 -0.03
CA PHE A 18 6.50 4.54 -0.28
C PHE A 18 5.53 5.02 0.81
N VAL A 19 5.89 4.83 2.07
CA VAL A 19 5.05 5.22 3.20
C VAL A 19 4.85 6.73 3.22
N LYS A 20 5.88 7.53 2.92
CA LYS A 20 5.74 9.00 2.79
C LYS A 20 4.73 9.36 1.71
N ARG A 21 4.91 8.83 0.49
CA ARG A 21 3.99 9.09 -0.63
C ARG A 21 2.56 8.66 -0.33
N MET A 22 2.41 7.53 0.35
CA MET A 22 1.12 7.00 0.77
C MET A 22 0.44 7.92 1.80
N LEU A 23 1.19 8.44 2.78
CA LEU A 23 0.66 9.40 3.76
C LEU A 23 0.19 10.69 3.09
N ASP A 24 0.92 11.18 2.09
CA ASP A 24 0.55 12.37 1.32
C ASP A 24 -0.65 12.12 0.39
N TYR A 25 -0.83 10.87 -0.07
CA TYR A 25 -1.87 10.50 -1.03
C TYR A 25 -3.25 10.37 -0.38
N PHE A 26 -3.34 9.76 0.81
CA PHE A 26 -4.64 9.49 1.41
C PHE A 26 -5.24 10.73 2.11
N PRO A 27 -6.55 11.00 1.92
CA PRO A 27 -7.20 12.18 2.47
C PRO A 27 -7.56 12.04 3.97
N PHE A 28 -6.92 11.12 4.68
CA PHE A 28 -7.19 10.81 6.08
C PHE A 28 -5.92 10.41 6.82
N ARG A 29 -5.93 10.60 8.14
CA ARG A 29 -4.82 10.22 9.01
C ARG A 29 -4.74 8.69 9.13
N ILE A 30 -3.57 8.14 8.82
CA ILE A 30 -3.27 6.72 9.04
C ILE A 30 -2.81 6.53 10.48
N HIS A 31 -3.58 5.76 11.25
CA HIS A 31 -3.27 5.49 12.66
C HIS A 31 -2.40 4.26 12.85
N SER A 32 -2.49 3.30 11.92
CA SER A 32 -1.77 2.04 12.02
C SER A 32 -1.38 1.51 10.65
N ILE A 33 -0.20 0.89 10.58
CA ILE A 33 0.29 0.18 9.40
C ILE A 33 0.56 -1.26 9.79
N GLN A 34 -0.16 -2.18 9.15
CA GLN A 34 0.07 -3.61 9.24
C GLN A 34 0.96 -4.09 8.09
N THR A 35 2.02 -4.83 8.39
CA THR A 35 2.87 -5.50 7.39
C THR A 35 3.12 -6.95 7.80
N ASP A 36 3.59 -7.77 6.88
CA ASP A 36 4.17 -9.06 7.24
C ASP A 36 5.57 -8.89 7.87
N ASN A 37 6.24 -10.02 8.08
CA ASN A 37 7.59 -10.08 8.64
C ASN A 37 8.67 -10.16 7.53
N GLY A 38 8.44 -9.49 6.39
CA GLY A 38 9.44 -9.29 5.34
C GLY A 38 10.62 -8.43 5.82
N THR A 39 11.80 -8.65 5.24
CA THR A 39 13.04 -7.96 5.64
C THR A 39 13.03 -6.48 5.25
N GLU A 40 12.18 -6.10 4.29
CA GLU A 40 11.92 -4.72 3.87
C GLU A 40 11.08 -3.92 4.87
N PHE A 41 10.44 -4.59 5.84
CA PHE A 41 9.56 -3.99 6.84
C PHE A 41 10.04 -4.18 8.28
N THR A 42 10.91 -5.16 8.53
CA THR A 42 11.41 -5.48 9.87
C THR A 42 12.74 -6.22 9.85
N TYR A 43 13.55 -5.97 10.88
CA TYR A 43 14.77 -6.74 11.13
C TYR A 43 14.57 -7.86 12.17
N ARG A 44 13.33 -8.19 12.57
CA ARG A 44 13.04 -9.22 13.59
C ARG A 44 13.60 -10.62 13.29
N LYS A 45 13.90 -10.92 12.03
CA LYS A 45 14.51 -12.20 11.60
C LYS A 45 16.04 -12.16 11.57
N HIS A 46 16.64 -11.00 11.83
CA HIS A 46 18.08 -10.80 11.83
C HIS A 46 18.62 -10.73 13.27
N LEU A 47 19.87 -11.16 13.43
CA LEU A 47 20.57 -11.25 14.73
C LEU A 47 21.09 -9.91 15.26
N PHE A 48 20.82 -8.80 14.57
CA PHE A 48 21.32 -7.48 14.94
C PHE A 48 20.28 -6.72 15.77
N ASP A 49 20.72 -6.03 16.82
CA ASP A 49 19.88 -5.20 17.72
C ASP A 49 19.51 -3.83 17.10
N THR A 50 19.27 -3.82 15.78
CA THR A 50 19.05 -2.59 15.02
C THR A 50 17.56 -2.36 14.83
N VAL A 51 17.08 -1.17 15.22
CA VAL A 51 15.69 -0.77 14.97
C VAL A 51 15.50 -0.52 13.48
N HIS A 52 14.45 -1.10 12.88
CA HIS A 52 14.17 -0.92 11.46
C HIS A 52 13.80 0.55 11.15
N PRO A 53 14.27 1.14 10.03
CA PRO A 53 13.96 2.54 9.67
C PRO A 53 12.45 2.85 9.66
N LEU A 54 11.63 1.90 9.19
CA LEU A 54 10.16 2.01 9.19
C LEU A 54 9.59 2.20 10.60
N ASP A 55 10.13 1.50 11.60
CA ASP A 55 9.63 1.59 12.97
C ASP A 55 9.99 2.95 13.58
N ILE A 56 11.18 3.46 13.29
CA ILE A 56 11.60 4.83 13.66
C ILE A 56 10.68 5.86 13.00
N PHE A 57 10.43 5.72 11.69
CA PHE A 57 9.57 6.63 10.95
C PHE A 57 8.14 6.63 11.47
N CYS A 58 7.55 5.45 11.69
CA CYS A 58 6.20 5.32 12.23
C CYS A 58 6.09 5.89 13.65
N LYS A 59 7.08 5.65 14.52
CA LYS A 59 7.12 6.25 15.87
C LYS A 59 7.13 7.78 15.81
N LYS A 60 7.94 8.38 14.94
CA LYS A 60 8.00 9.85 14.75
C LYS A 60 6.67 10.44 14.23
N ASN A 61 5.93 9.68 13.43
CA ASN A 61 4.66 10.12 12.84
C ASN A 61 3.43 9.69 13.67
N TYR A 62 3.61 9.13 14.87
CA TYR A 62 2.54 8.60 15.72
C TYR A 62 1.67 7.55 15.01
N ILE A 63 2.31 6.68 14.23
CA ILE A 63 1.69 5.57 13.51
C ILE A 63 2.02 4.28 14.25
N LYS A 64 0.99 3.53 14.65
CA LYS A 64 1.15 2.22 15.29
C LYS A 64 1.61 1.18 14.27
N ARG A 65 2.69 0.46 14.58
CA ARG A 65 3.12 -0.72 13.80
C ARG A 65 2.37 -1.96 14.27
N VAL A 66 1.81 -2.70 13.32
CA VAL A 66 1.19 -4.00 13.55
C VAL A 66 1.88 -5.00 12.63
N TYR A 67 2.17 -6.19 13.12
CA TYR A 67 2.75 -7.25 12.30
C TYR A 67 1.76 -8.39 12.21
N SER A 68 1.63 -8.97 11.02
CA SER A 68 0.84 -10.19 10.86
C SER A 68 1.43 -11.29 11.76
N PRO A 69 0.58 -12.04 12.50
CA PRO A 69 1.05 -13.16 13.29
C PRO A 69 1.78 -14.19 12.43
N VAL A 70 2.76 -14.87 13.03
CA VAL A 70 3.50 -15.94 12.34
C VAL A 70 2.51 -17.04 11.95
N ALA A 71 2.72 -17.63 10.77
CA ALA A 71 1.89 -18.72 10.22
C ALA A 71 0.38 -18.41 10.09
N SER A 72 0.02 -17.13 9.93
CA SER A 72 -1.38 -16.70 9.79
C SER A 72 -1.66 -16.04 8.44
N PRO A 73 -1.62 -16.79 7.32
CA PRO A 73 -1.72 -16.26 5.95
C PRO A 73 -3.05 -15.54 5.67
N TRP A 74 -4.13 -15.90 6.35
CA TRP A 74 -5.45 -15.28 6.16
C TRP A 74 -5.47 -13.77 6.46
N TYR A 75 -4.59 -13.26 7.33
CA TYR A 75 -4.50 -11.82 7.58
C TYR A 75 -4.03 -11.02 6.37
N ASN A 76 -3.35 -11.66 5.42
CA ASN A 76 -2.88 -11.03 4.19
C ASN A 76 -3.84 -11.22 3.01
N GLY A 77 -4.97 -11.90 3.20
CA GLY A 77 -5.88 -12.28 2.11
C GLY A 77 -6.45 -11.10 1.31
N ILE A 78 -6.64 -9.93 1.94
CA ILE A 78 -7.08 -8.71 1.24
C ILE A 78 -5.96 -8.16 0.35
N VAL A 79 -4.72 -8.15 0.85
CA VAL A 79 -3.54 -7.71 0.10
C VAL A 79 -3.29 -8.64 -1.08
N GLU A 80 -3.33 -9.96 -0.86
CA GLU A 80 -3.14 -10.96 -1.90
C GLU A 80 -4.23 -10.88 -2.98
N SER A 81 -5.50 -10.72 -2.57
CA SER A 81 -6.61 -10.52 -3.51
C SER A 81 -6.42 -9.26 -4.35
N THR A 82 -5.92 -8.17 -3.74
CA THR A 82 -5.63 -6.92 -4.45
C THR A 82 -4.45 -7.09 -5.41
N HIS A 83 -3.39 -7.78 -5.03
CA HIS A 83 -2.25 -8.07 -5.92
C HIS A 83 -2.67 -8.92 -7.13
N LYS A 84 -3.53 -9.93 -6.94
CA LYS A 84 -4.08 -10.72 -8.06
C LYS A 84 -4.89 -9.88 -9.04
N LEU A 85 -5.69 -8.95 -8.50
CA LEU A 85 -6.46 -8.02 -9.32
C LEU A 85 -5.55 -7.07 -10.10
N ASP A 86 -4.53 -6.51 -9.44
CA ASP A 86 -3.55 -5.62 -10.06
C ASP A 86 -2.74 -6.33 -11.14
N GLN A 87 -2.40 -7.60 -10.93
CA GLN A 87 -1.76 -8.44 -11.95
C GLN A 87 -2.61 -8.50 -13.21
N LYS A 88 -3.88 -8.92 -13.05
CA LYS A 88 -4.80 -9.13 -14.15
C LYS A 88 -5.18 -7.84 -14.87
N GLU A 89 -5.34 -6.73 -14.15
CA GLU A 89 -5.88 -5.49 -14.72
C GLU A 89 -4.82 -4.48 -15.13
N PHE A 90 -3.63 -4.53 -14.51
CA PHE A 90 -2.56 -3.57 -14.78
C PHE A 90 -1.32 -4.25 -15.32
N TYR A 91 -0.69 -5.16 -14.57
CA TYR A 91 0.64 -5.67 -14.93
C TYR A 91 0.64 -6.49 -16.23
N ASP A 92 -0.38 -7.31 -16.46
CA ASP A 92 -0.52 -8.12 -17.70
C ASP A 92 -0.62 -7.24 -18.96
N PHE A 93 -1.08 -5.99 -18.82
CA PHE A 93 -1.20 -5.01 -19.92
C PHE A 93 -0.08 -3.96 -19.93
N CYS A 94 0.79 -3.95 -18.92
CA CYS A 94 1.88 -2.98 -18.78
C CYS A 94 3.18 -3.42 -19.48
N THR A 95 3.11 -4.47 -20.32
CA THR A 95 4.25 -5.11 -20.99
C THR A 95 5.03 -4.21 -21.97
N GLN A 96 4.45 -3.07 -22.36
CA GLN A 96 5.06 -2.12 -23.30
C GLN A 96 5.85 -0.99 -22.62
N GLU A 97 5.85 -0.92 -21.28
CA GLU A 97 6.56 0.13 -20.56
C GLU A 97 8.06 -0.14 -20.49
N LEU A 98 8.84 0.66 -21.23
CA LEU A 98 10.30 0.53 -21.30
C LEU A 98 11.01 1.09 -20.05
N THR A 99 10.34 1.88 -19.21
CA THR A 99 10.94 2.50 -18.02
C THR A 99 10.00 2.53 -16.81
N LEU A 100 10.58 2.47 -15.61
CA LEU A 100 9.86 2.57 -14.33
C LEU A 100 9.03 3.85 -14.24
N GLU A 101 9.55 4.97 -14.73
CA GLU A 101 8.86 6.27 -14.71
C GLU A 101 7.54 6.22 -15.48
N LYS A 102 7.55 5.70 -16.70
CA LYS A 102 6.34 5.61 -17.52
C LYS A 102 5.33 4.60 -16.93
N ALA A 103 5.83 3.50 -16.37
CA ALA A 103 5.00 2.55 -15.63
C ALA A 103 4.32 3.22 -14.42
N ASN A 104 5.05 4.01 -13.63
CA ASN A 104 4.50 4.77 -12.50
C ASN A 104 3.50 5.85 -12.95
N LEU A 105 3.71 6.49 -14.11
CA LEU A 105 2.74 7.42 -14.69
C LEU A 105 1.41 6.74 -15.03
N LYS A 106 1.46 5.54 -15.63
CA LYS A 106 0.26 4.72 -15.88
C LYS A 106 -0.37 4.26 -14.57
N LEU A 107 0.42 3.84 -13.60
CA LEU A 107 -0.05 3.39 -12.30
C LEU A 107 -0.75 4.52 -11.52
N ARG A 108 -0.28 5.77 -11.67
CA ARG A 108 -0.98 6.95 -11.14
C ARG A 108 -2.38 7.10 -11.74
N LYS A 109 -2.53 6.89 -13.05
CA LYS A 109 -3.85 6.89 -13.72
C LYS A 109 -4.72 5.73 -13.20
N TYR A 110 -4.13 4.56 -12.99
CA TYR A 110 -4.83 3.40 -12.44
C TYR A 110 -5.28 3.62 -10.99
N ASN A 111 -4.45 4.20 -10.12
CA ASN A 111 -4.84 4.59 -8.76
C ASN A 111 -6.02 5.58 -8.78
N ASN A 112 -6.02 6.56 -9.67
CA ASN A 112 -7.14 7.48 -9.83
C ASN A 112 -8.40 6.75 -10.30
N PHE A 113 -8.30 5.88 -11.29
CA PHE A 113 -9.42 5.06 -11.74
C PHE A 113 -9.99 4.21 -10.58
N PHE A 114 -9.14 3.49 -9.86
CA PHE A 114 -9.54 2.61 -8.77
C PHE A 114 -10.26 3.37 -7.65
N ASN A 115 -9.72 4.53 -7.23
CA ASN A 115 -10.28 5.26 -6.09
C ASN A 115 -11.45 6.18 -6.44
N HIS A 116 -11.53 6.69 -7.68
CA HIS A 116 -12.50 7.73 -8.05
C HIS A 116 -13.52 7.30 -9.10
N LYS A 117 -13.28 6.21 -9.84
CA LYS A 117 -14.16 5.78 -10.95
C LYS A 117 -14.70 4.37 -10.79
N ARG A 118 -13.92 3.46 -10.21
CA ARG A 118 -14.33 2.07 -9.99
C ARG A 118 -15.35 2.00 -8.86
N ILE A 119 -16.50 1.40 -9.15
CA ILE A 119 -17.52 1.08 -8.16
C ILE A 119 -17.21 -0.27 -7.50
N HIS A 120 -17.49 -0.37 -6.20
CA HIS A 120 -17.28 -1.61 -5.45
C HIS A 120 -18.60 -2.03 -4.79
N SER A 121 -19.07 -3.25 -5.06
CA SER A 121 -20.30 -3.77 -4.45
C SER A 121 -20.24 -3.76 -2.93
N ALA A 122 -19.07 -4.07 -2.35
CA ALA A 122 -18.82 -4.01 -0.90
C ALA A 122 -18.93 -2.59 -0.30
N LEU A 123 -18.96 -1.55 -1.14
CA LEU A 123 -19.12 -0.16 -0.73
C LEU A 123 -20.48 0.41 -1.18
N ASN A 124 -21.53 -0.43 -1.23
CA ASN A 124 -22.85 -0.05 -1.76
C ASN A 124 -22.79 0.54 -3.18
N TYR A 125 -21.94 -0.03 -4.03
CA TYR A 125 -21.70 0.44 -5.40
C TYR A 125 -21.15 1.88 -5.49
N ASP A 126 -20.61 2.42 -4.39
CA ASP A 126 -19.84 3.66 -4.43
C ASP A 126 -18.40 3.42 -4.89
N THR A 127 -17.76 4.50 -5.32
CA THR A 127 -16.30 4.54 -5.45
C THR A 127 -15.65 4.70 -4.08
N PRO A 128 -14.40 4.25 -3.87
CA PRO A 128 -13.74 4.37 -2.58
C PRO A 128 -13.69 5.80 -2.03
N MET A 129 -13.49 6.78 -2.91
CA MET A 129 -13.49 8.20 -2.52
C MET A 129 -14.90 8.71 -2.17
N LEU A 130 -15.93 8.31 -2.93
CA LEU A 130 -17.30 8.71 -2.64
C LEU A 130 -17.75 8.15 -1.29
N TYR A 131 -17.49 6.87 -1.05
CA TYR A 131 -17.76 6.19 0.22
C TYR A 131 -17.08 6.91 1.39
N PHE A 132 -15.79 7.26 1.24
CA PHE A 132 -15.06 8.04 2.25
C PHE A 132 -15.72 9.41 2.53
N LYS A 133 -16.13 10.14 1.49
CA LYS A 133 -16.81 11.44 1.68
C LYS A 133 -18.13 11.31 2.43
N LYS A 134 -18.91 10.26 2.17
CA LYS A 134 -20.15 9.97 2.88
C LYS A 134 -19.89 9.73 4.37
N LEU A 135 -18.91 8.88 4.69
CA LEU A 135 -18.51 8.61 6.08
C LEU A 135 -18.04 9.85 6.83
N ARG A 136 -17.33 10.76 6.16
CA ARG A 136 -16.82 11.99 6.80
C ARG A 136 -17.92 13.01 7.11
N ASN A 137 -19.01 12.99 6.35
CA ASN A 137 -20.13 13.92 6.48
C ASN A 137 -21.30 13.33 7.27
N SER A 138 -21.15 12.11 7.80
CA SER A 138 -22.10 11.45 8.71
C SER A 138 -21.70 11.72 10.14
#